data_AF-A0A1I7SYE9-F1
#
_entry.id   AF-A0A1I7SYE9-F1
#
_cell.length_a   1.000
_cell.length_b   1.000
_cell.length_c   1.000
_cell.angle_alpha   90.00
_cell.angle_beta   90.00
_cell.angle_gamma   90.00
#
_symmetry.space_group_name_H-M   'P 1'
#
loop_
_entity.id
_entity.type
_entity.pdbx_description
1 polymer ?
#
loop_
_entity_poly.entity_id
_entity_poly.type
_entity_poly.pdbx_seq_one_letter_code
_entity_poly.pdbx_strand_id
1 'polypeptide(L)'
;MGSIYRSEHMKLCQIFFQSESAYQCVAELGELGMAQFIDLNEEQNSYQRKFVNEVRRCEEMERKLNFVEEEITKDEVAIPDYDGHIPAPQPKHMGEMEANLEKLEEELLSINKNTKTLEDKSH
;
A
#
# COMPACT_ATOMS: atom_id res chain seq x y z
N MET A 1 22.32 10.10 18.57
CA MET A 1 23.57 9.39 18.27
C MET A 1 23.83 8.44 19.43
N GLY A 2 23.56 7.16 19.20
CA GLY A 2 23.38 6.14 20.23
C GLY A 2 24.65 5.60 20.87
N SER A 3 24.50 5.09 22.09
CA SER A 3 25.54 4.34 22.80
C SER A 3 25.57 2.91 22.26
N ILE A 4 26.74 2.44 21.81
CA ILE A 4 26.92 1.08 21.26
C ILE A 4 26.83 0.01 22.38
N TYR A 5 27.00 0.40 23.64
CA TYR A 5 27.15 -0.54 24.76
C TYR A 5 25.88 -0.78 25.59
N ARG A 6 24.84 0.06 25.42
CA ARG A 6 23.58 0.01 26.18
C ARG A 6 22.42 0.51 25.30
N SER A 7 21.23 0.00 25.57
CA SER A 7 19.99 0.45 24.92
C SER A 7 19.78 1.95 25.08
N GLU A 8 19.16 2.57 24.08
CA GLU A 8 18.76 3.97 24.17
C GLU A 8 17.62 4.16 25.17
N HIS A 9 17.54 5.36 25.74
CA HIS A 9 16.47 5.71 26.67
C HIS A 9 15.14 5.87 25.93
N MET A 10 14.15 5.08 26.33
CA MET A 10 12.79 5.14 25.79
C MET A 10 11.89 5.98 26.70
N LYS A 11 10.90 6.65 26.11
CA LYS A 11 9.86 7.39 26.83
C LYS A 11 8.48 7.00 26.29
N LEU A 12 7.57 6.68 27.21
CA LEU A 12 6.16 6.50 26.88
C LEU A 12 5.50 7.87 26.75
N CYS A 13 4.87 8.11 25.59
CA CYS A 13 4.16 9.34 25.28
C CYS A 13 2.71 9.01 24.95
N GLN A 14 1.79 9.87 25.36
CA GLN A 14 0.38 9.80 24.96
C GLN A 14 0.13 10.85 23.88
N ILE A 15 -0.47 10.42 22.76
CA ILE A 15 -0.72 11.28 21.61
C ILE A 15 -2.23 11.51 21.49
N PHE A 16 -2.62 12.77 21.26
CA PHE A 16 -4.00 13.16 20.98
C PHE A 16 -4.07 13.73 19.58
N PHE A 17 -4.87 13.10 18.71
CA PHE A 17 -5.09 13.56 17.35
C PHE A 17 -6.51 14.05 17.15
N GLN A 18 -6.65 15.09 16.32
CA GLN A 18 -7.92 15.38 15.65
C GLN A 18 -8.09 14.40 14.49
N SER A 19 -9.32 13.92 14.28
CA SER A 19 -9.62 12.90 13.26
C SER A 19 -9.16 13.28 11.86
N GLU A 20 -9.23 14.56 11.49
CA GLU A 20 -8.87 15.07 10.17
C GLU A 20 -7.36 15.10 9.93
N SER A 21 -6.56 15.36 10.97
CA SER A 21 -5.10 15.45 10.89
C SER A 21 -4.38 14.14 11.20
N ALA A 22 -5.10 13.14 11.74
CA ALA A 22 -4.52 11.89 12.22
C ALA A 22 -3.72 11.18 11.13
N TYR A 23 -4.24 11.11 9.89
CA TYR A 23 -3.55 10.45 8.77
C TYR A 23 -2.19 11.11 8.48
N GLN A 24 -2.17 12.43 8.33
CA GLN A 24 -0.95 13.16 8.00
C GLN A 24 0.09 13.06 9.11
N CYS A 25 -0.33 13.23 10.37
CA CYS A 25 0.60 13.13 11.50
C CYS A 25 1.20 11.73 11.63
N VAL A 26 0.40 10.67 11.41
CA VAL A 26 0.91 9.29 11.47
C VAL A 26 1.84 9.01 10.30
N ALA A 27 1.54 9.50 9.10
CA ALA A 27 2.43 9.40 7.95
C ALA A 27 3.79 10.05 8.23
N GLU A 28 3.81 11.30 8.71
CA GLU A 28 5.04 12.01 9.09
C GLU A 28 5.83 11.31 10.21
N LEU A 29 5.14 10.73 11.20
CA LEU A 29 5.78 9.91 12.23
C LEU A 29 6.40 8.63 11.66
N GLY A 30 5.76 8.04 10.64
CA GLY A 30 6.28 6.90 9.90
C GLY A 30 7.58 7.24 9.17
N GLU A 31 7.62 8.38 8.48
CA GLU A 31 8.82 8.88 7.79
C GLU A 31 9.98 9.16 8.75
N LEU A 32 9.68 9.64 9.96
CA LEU A 32 10.70 9.84 11.00
C LEU A 32 11.24 8.52 11.56
N GLY A 33 10.46 7.43 11.55
CA GLY A 33 10.90 6.10 11.97
C GLY A 33 11.27 5.96 13.46
N MET A 34 10.82 6.87 14.32
CA MET A 34 11.25 6.95 15.74
C MET A 34 10.16 6.62 16.76
N ALA A 35 9.01 6.13 16.30
CA ALA A 35 7.87 5.84 17.17
C ALA A 35 7.48 4.35 17.09
N GLN A 36 7.19 3.77 18.26
CA GLN A 36 6.58 2.45 18.37
C GLN A 36 5.18 2.61 18.96
N PHE A 37 4.16 2.18 18.22
CA PHE A 37 2.77 2.22 18.68
C PHE A 37 2.45 1.00 19.55
N ILE A 38 1.64 1.23 20.58
CA ILE A 38 1.10 0.19 21.47
C ILE A 38 -0.36 -0.02 21.08
N ASP A 39 -0.79 -1.26 20.89
CA ASP A 39 -2.20 -1.56 20.62
C ASP A 39 -3.03 -1.33 21.90
N LEU A 40 -3.94 -0.36 21.85
CA LEU A 40 -4.86 -0.08 22.95
C LEU A 40 -6.18 -0.88 22.82
N ASN A 41 -6.38 -1.58 21.70
CA ASN A 41 -7.61 -2.30 21.37
C ASN A 41 -7.34 -3.80 21.14
N GLU A 42 -6.45 -4.41 21.94
CA GLU A 42 -6.06 -5.83 21.81
C GLU A 42 -7.26 -6.79 21.89
N GLU A 43 -8.26 -6.48 22.71
CA GLU A 43 -9.48 -7.29 22.86
C GLU A 43 -10.47 -7.11 21.70
N GLN A 44 -10.30 -6.08 20.87
CA GLN A 44 -11.20 -5.79 19.76
C GLN A 44 -10.81 -6.61 18.52
N ASN A 45 -11.79 -7.31 17.97
CA ASN A 45 -11.61 -8.04 16.72
C ASN A 45 -11.17 -7.10 15.58
N SER A 46 -10.16 -7.53 14.82
CA SER A 46 -9.64 -6.85 13.61
C SER A 46 -10.75 -6.35 12.67
N TYR A 47 -11.80 -7.15 12.45
CA TYR A 47 -12.91 -6.80 11.55
C TYR A 47 -13.83 -5.68 12.05
N GLN A 48 -13.78 -5.37 13.35
CA GLN A 48 -14.60 -4.35 13.98
C GLN A 48 -13.83 -3.05 14.19
N ARG A 49 -12.54 -3.01 13.83
CA ARG A 49 -11.70 -1.82 13.97
C ARG A 49 -12.14 -0.73 12.99
N LYS A 50 -11.96 0.52 13.42
CA LYS A 50 -12.50 1.71 12.73
C LYS A 50 -12.11 1.83 11.25
N PHE A 51 -10.89 1.43 10.88
CA PHE A 51 -10.31 1.64 9.55
C PHE A 51 -10.20 0.35 8.70
N VAL A 52 -11.00 -0.67 9.01
CA VAL A 52 -10.94 -1.97 8.31
C VAL A 52 -11.25 -1.86 6.82
N ASN A 53 -12.16 -0.97 6.42
CA ASN A 53 -12.57 -0.84 5.04
C ASN A 53 -11.46 -0.22 4.18
N GLU A 54 -10.75 0.75 4.74
CA GLU A 54 -9.60 1.40 4.11
C GLU A 54 -8.44 0.42 3.95
N VAL A 55 -8.18 -0.41 4.95
CA VAL A 55 -7.17 -1.47 4.84
C VAL A 55 -7.53 -2.48 3.75
N ARG A 56 -8.77 -2.96 3.72
CA ARG A 56 -9.25 -3.88 2.66
C ARG A 56 -9.15 -3.29 1.26
N ARG A 57 -9.40 -1.99 1.13
CA ARG A 57 -9.23 -1.27 -0.14
C ARG A 57 -7.77 -1.26 -0.59
N CYS A 58 -6.83 -1.06 0.34
CA CYS A 58 -5.41 -1.20 0.04
C CYS A 58 -5.05 -2.63 -0.39
N GLU A 59 -5.54 -3.65 0.31
CA GLU A 59 -5.31 -5.07 -0.01
C GLU A 59 -5.81 -5.41 -1.43
N GLU A 60 -6.98 -4.88 -1.82
CA GLU A 60 -7.52 -5.11 -3.17
C GLU A 60 -6.69 -4.41 -4.26
N MET A 61 -6.19 -3.19 -4.00
CA MET A 61 -5.28 -2.51 -4.92
C MET A 61 -3.93 -3.22 -5.03
N GLU A 62 -3.40 -3.75 -3.92
CA GLU A 62 -2.18 -4.57 -3.91
C GLU A 62 -2.37 -5.85 -4.74
N ARG A 63 -3.53 -6.51 -4.64
CA ARG A 63 -3.88 -7.64 -5.52
C ARG A 63 -3.79 -7.28 -7.01
N LYS A 64 -4.33 -6.11 -7.39
CA LYS A 64 -4.28 -5.61 -8.78
C LYS A 64 -2.86 -5.29 -9.22
N LEU A 65 -2.06 -4.66 -8.37
CA LEU A 65 -0.66 -4.38 -8.63
C LEU A 65 0.17 -5.65 -8.86
N ASN A 66 0.00 -6.66 -8.00
CA ASN A 66 0.69 -7.95 -8.15
C ASN A 66 0.32 -8.64 -9.47
N PHE A 67 -0.95 -8.58 -9.88
CA PHE A 67 -1.37 -9.10 -11.19
C PHE A 67 -0.66 -8.35 -12.34
N VAL A 68 -0.59 -7.02 -12.29
CA VAL A 68 0.11 -6.22 -13.29
C VAL A 68 1.60 -6.56 -13.35
N GLU A 69 2.27 -6.68 -12.20
CA GLU A 69 3.68 -7.06 -12.10
C GLU A 69 3.94 -8.45 -12.70
N GLU A 70 3.07 -9.42 -12.42
CA GLU A 70 3.15 -10.76 -13.02
C GLU A 70 3.03 -10.72 -14.55
N GLU A 71 2.12 -9.93 -15.10
CA GLU A 71 1.96 -9.79 -16.55
C GLU A 71 3.18 -9.13 -17.20
N ILE A 72 3.73 -8.07 -16.61
CA ILE A 72 4.94 -7.41 -17.09
C ILE A 72 6.14 -8.38 -17.08
N THR A 73 6.26 -9.18 -16.01
CA THR A 73 7.35 -10.14 -15.86
C THR A 73 7.21 -11.30 -16.86
N LYS A 74 5.98 -11.74 -17.19
CA LYS A 74 5.73 -12.77 -18.22
C LYS A 74 6.21 -12.34 -19.61
N ASP A 75 6.09 -11.05 -19.92
CA ASP A 75 6.55 -10.47 -21.19
C ASP A 75 8.04 -10.09 -21.18
N GLU A 76 8.79 -10.49 -20.14
CA GLU A 76 10.22 -10.21 -19.97
C GLU A 76 10.56 -8.70 -20.00
N VAL A 77 9.60 -7.85 -19.65
CA VAL A 77 9.80 -6.40 -19.58
C VAL A 77 10.42 -6.03 -18.24
N ALA A 78 11.57 -5.36 -18.27
CA ALA A 78 12.26 -4.94 -17.07
C ALA A 78 11.50 -3.80 -16.35
N ILE A 79 11.19 -4.00 -15.07
CA ILE A 79 10.69 -2.94 -14.18
C ILE A 79 11.91 -2.25 -13.56
N PRO A 80 12.16 -0.97 -13.88
CA PRO A 80 13.29 -0.25 -13.29
C PRO A 80 13.01 0.05 -11.81
N ASP A 81 14.01 -0.18 -10.96
CA ASP A 81 13.94 0.25 -9.57
C ASP A 81 13.87 1.78 -9.48
N TYR A 82 13.04 2.28 -8.55
CA TYR A 82 12.94 3.69 -8.25
C TYR A 82 13.65 3.99 -6.91
N ASP A 83 14.80 4.65 -6.97
CA ASP A 83 15.64 4.97 -5.81
C ASP A 83 15.26 6.31 -5.14
N GLY A 84 14.17 6.94 -5.59
CA GLY A 84 13.68 8.18 -5.03
C GLY A 84 12.79 7.96 -3.79
N HIS A 85 12.76 8.94 -2.90
CA HIS A 85 11.78 8.95 -1.81
C HIS A 85 10.36 9.12 -2.37
N ILE A 86 9.46 8.20 -2.01
CA ILE A 86 8.04 8.25 -2.34
C ILE A 86 7.29 8.68 -1.08
N PRO A 87 6.73 9.90 -1.03
CA PRO A 87 6.00 10.36 0.16
C PRO A 87 4.67 9.62 0.29
N ALA A 88 4.18 9.49 1.52
CA ALA A 88 2.86 8.94 1.79
C ALA A 88 1.77 9.65 0.96
N PRO A 89 0.93 8.90 0.22
CA PRO A 89 -0.10 9.49 -0.62
C PRO A 89 -1.19 10.17 0.22
N GLN A 90 -1.81 11.21 -0.33
CA GLN A 90 -2.92 11.87 0.34
C GLN A 90 -4.20 11.01 0.24
N PRO A 91 -5.03 10.91 1.31
CA PRO A 91 -6.23 10.07 1.30
C PRO A 91 -7.21 10.38 0.16
N LYS A 92 -7.26 11.66 -0.27
CA LYS A 92 -8.08 12.13 -1.38
C LYS A 92 -7.68 11.51 -2.74
N HIS A 93 -6.43 11.11 -2.92
CA HIS A 93 -5.95 10.50 -4.17
C HIS A 93 -6.25 8.99 -4.24
N MET A 94 -6.72 8.39 -3.14
CA MET A 94 -6.95 6.94 -3.08
C MET A 94 -8.00 6.47 -4.10
N GLY A 95 -9.03 7.27 -4.34
CA GLY A 95 -10.06 6.96 -5.34
C GLY A 95 -9.56 6.98 -6.77
N GLU A 96 -8.68 7.92 -7.08
CA GLU A 96 -8.09 8.00 -8.41
C GLU A 96 -7.14 6.81 -8.67
N MET A 97 -6.33 6.45 -7.67
CA MET A 97 -5.43 5.30 -7.77
C MET A 97 -6.19 3.99 -7.96
N GLU A 98 -7.27 3.77 -7.21
CA GLU A 98 -8.11 2.57 -7.36
C GLU A 98 -8.74 2.47 -8.74
N ALA A 99 -9.31 3.58 -9.26
CA ALA A 99 -9.92 3.61 -10.58
C ALA A 99 -8.89 3.37 -11.70
N ASN A 100 -7.68 3.90 -11.55
CA ASN A 100 -6.60 3.68 -12.50
C ASN A 100 -6.15 2.21 -12.51
N LEU A 101 -6.01 1.58 -11.34
CA LEU A 101 -5.65 0.17 -11.23
C LEU A 101 -6.73 -0.76 -11.78
N GLU A 102 -8.00 -0.46 -11.52
CA GLU A 102 -9.13 -1.21 -12.08
C GLU A 102 -9.13 -1.16 -13.61
N LYS A 103 -8.97 0.03 -14.18
CA LYS A 103 -8.90 0.19 -15.63
C LYS A 103 -7.71 -0.57 -16.23
N LEU A 104 -6.54 -0.52 -15.59
CA LEU A 104 -5.36 -1.27 -16.04
C LEU A 104 -5.58 -2.79 -16.00
N GLU A 105 -6.17 -3.31 -14.92
CA GLU A 105 -6.50 -4.74 -14.81
C GLU A 105 -7.48 -5.17 -15.94
N GLU A 106 -8.54 -4.38 -16.18
CA GLU A 106 -9.50 -4.65 -17.25
C GLU A 106 -8.87 -4.64 -18.65
N GLU A 107 -8.01 -3.66 -18.93
CA GLU A 107 -7.29 -3.55 -20.21
C GLU A 107 -6.37 -4.76 -20.44
N LEU A 108 -5.57 -5.15 -19.46
CA LEU A 108 -4.68 -6.31 -19.55
C LEU A 108 -5.47 -7.62 -19.71
N LEU A 109 -6.55 -7.80 -18.95
CA LEU A 109 -7.41 -8.99 -19.09
C LEU A 109 -8.06 -9.06 -20.48
N SER A 110 -8.46 -7.92 -21.06
CA SER A 110 -9.01 -7.85 -22.40
C SER A 110 -7.96 -8.21 -23.47
N ILE A 111 -6.76 -7.64 -23.36
CA ILE A 111 -5.64 -7.93 -24.25
C ILE A 111 -5.31 -9.42 -24.21
N ASN A 112 -5.13 -9.99 -23.01
CA ASN A 112 -4.82 -11.41 -22.83
C ASN A 112 -5.85 -12.36 -23.44
N LYS A 113 -7.15 -12.03 -23.31
CA LYS A 113 -8.22 -12.81 -23.95
C LYS A 113 -8.11 -12.73 -25.47
N ASN A 114 -7.90 -11.54 -26.02
CA ASN A 114 -7.81 -11.32 -27.46
C ASN A 114 -6.58 -12.03 -28.05
N THR A 115 -5.40 -11.92 -27.42
CA THR A 115 -4.17 -12.58 -27.85
C THR A 115 -4.36 -14.10 -27.91
N LYS A 116 -4.90 -14.72 -26.86
CA LYS A 116 -5.21 -16.17 -26.86
C LYS A 116 -6.14 -16.57 -27.99
N THR A 117 -7.21 -15.81 -28.24
CA THR A 117 -8.14 -16.13 -29.33
C THR A 117 -7.52 -15.97 -30.73
N LEU A 118 -6.50 -15.12 -30.88
CA LEU A 118 -5.77 -14.96 -32.13
C LEU A 118 -4.78 -16.11 -32.35
N GLU A 119 -4.08 -16.53 -31.30
CA GLU A 119 -3.20 -17.71 -31.32
C GLU A 119 -4.00 -18.97 -31.68
N ASP A 120 -5.15 -19.19 -31.04
CA ASP A 120 -6.02 -20.35 -31.29
C ASP A 120 -6.57 -20.40 -32.72
N LYS A 121 -6.75 -19.25 -33.38
CA LYS A 121 -7.23 -19.15 -34.78
C LYS A 121 -6.11 -19.23 -35.81
N SER A 122 -4.86 -19.08 -35.38
CA SER A 122 -3.67 -19.17 -36.23
C SER A 122 -3.19 -20.62 -36.42
N HIS A 123 -3.74 -21.57 -35.67
CA HIS A 123 -3.59 -23.01 -35.84
C HIS A 123 -4.76 -23.63 -36.60
#